data_AF-A0AB37D6T8-F1
#
_entry.id   AF-A0AB37D6T8-F1
#
_cell.length_a   1.000
_cell.length_b   1.000
_cell.length_c   1.000
_cell.angle_alpha   90.00
_cell.angle_beta   90.00
_cell.angle_gamma   90.00
#
_symmetry.space_group_name_H-M   'P 1'
#
loop_
_entity.id
_entity.type
_entity.pdbx_description
1 polymer ?
#
loop_
_entity_poly.entity_id
_entity_poly.type
_entity_poly.pdbx_seq_one_letter_code
_entity_poly.pdbx_strand_id
1 'polypeptide(L)'
;MRQKKKILFSIFISLIFLFLSGFSFFNRSEDKQKVEIEFFNQKSEIAEGLRHAGKSFEKEHPNVKVTITTVTSRDGGAALLSKFISGNAPTMMMLGGLPDIDFYKDYLLEMSDLKLTDEMLPQLLGAGTLDDEILALPMGIEGFGFMYNKEIFAKAGIDPKKIQNFADFKQVVETLDDKKEELGLAEVFAYEGEDENVANHFFANFAASEFDDDNNVAFNAKELNWKNGDRMKEYTDLINQHTVQPVVTMTNPHSVEDLFFNDEVAMIHQGNWIVPALDDMDPSFVQEKLGISSFAHQIR
;
A
#
# COMPACT_ATOMS: atom_id res chain seq x y z
N MET A 1 -17.43 70.29 -55.61
CA MET A 1 -16.64 70.00 -54.38
C MET A 1 -17.46 69.70 -53.10
N ARG A 2 -18.80 69.74 -53.11
CA ARG A 2 -19.63 69.58 -51.89
C ARG A 2 -20.19 68.16 -51.66
N GLN A 3 -20.21 67.28 -52.66
CA GLN A 3 -20.67 65.89 -52.53
C GLN A 3 -19.57 64.90 -52.12
N LYS A 4 -18.31 65.11 -52.53
CA LYS A 4 -17.19 64.24 -52.12
C LYS A 4 -16.86 64.31 -50.61
N LYS A 5 -17.21 65.42 -49.93
CA LYS A 5 -17.02 65.56 -48.47
C LYS A 5 -18.07 64.82 -47.63
N LYS A 6 -19.28 64.53 -48.17
CA LYS A 6 -20.31 63.78 -47.44
C LYS A 6 -20.04 62.27 -47.43
N ILE A 7 -19.42 61.75 -48.49
CA ILE A 7 -19.07 60.33 -48.62
C ILE A 7 -17.89 59.97 -47.68
N LEU A 8 -16.90 60.85 -47.52
CA LEU A 8 -15.82 60.61 -46.56
C LEU A 8 -16.27 60.69 -45.09
N PHE A 9 -17.27 61.53 -44.77
CA PHE A 9 -17.78 61.64 -43.39
C PHE A 9 -18.66 60.44 -42.98
N SER A 10 -19.40 59.83 -43.92
CA SER A 10 -20.13 58.57 -43.68
C SER A 10 -19.21 57.37 -43.50
N ILE A 11 -18.09 57.30 -44.23
CA ILE A 11 -17.14 56.18 -44.10
C ILE A 11 -16.38 56.25 -42.76
N PHE A 12 -16.11 57.46 -42.25
CA PHE A 12 -15.42 57.64 -40.96
C PHE A 12 -16.30 57.29 -39.75
N ILE A 13 -17.61 57.54 -39.82
CA ILE A 13 -18.56 57.17 -38.75
C ILE A 13 -18.85 55.65 -38.76
N SER A 14 -18.88 55.00 -39.92
CA SER A 14 -19.00 53.54 -39.99
C SER A 14 -17.75 52.80 -39.50
N LEU A 15 -16.55 53.39 -39.61
CA LEU A 15 -15.32 52.84 -39.03
C LEU A 15 -15.24 52.99 -37.51
N ILE A 16 -15.87 54.02 -36.93
CA ILE A 16 -15.93 54.20 -35.46
C ILE A 16 -16.99 53.30 -34.83
N PHE A 17 -18.11 53.02 -35.51
CA PHE A 17 -19.11 52.05 -35.02
C PHE A 17 -18.65 50.58 -35.14
N LEU A 18 -17.71 50.28 -36.03
CA LEU A 18 -17.01 48.98 -36.06
C LEU A 18 -15.91 48.86 -34.99
N PHE A 19 -15.53 49.96 -34.34
CA PHE A 19 -14.57 49.96 -33.22
C PHE A 19 -15.22 50.01 -31.83
N LEU A 20 -16.52 50.26 -31.72
CA LEU A 20 -17.24 50.30 -30.43
C LEU A 20 -18.16 49.09 -30.16
N SER A 21 -18.33 48.16 -31.09
CA SER A 21 -18.95 46.85 -30.80
C SER A 21 -17.96 45.78 -30.35
N GLY A 22 -16.65 46.09 -30.32
CA GLY A 22 -15.58 45.20 -29.87
C GLY A 22 -15.08 45.42 -28.44
N PHE A 23 -15.69 46.34 -27.69
CA PHE A 23 -15.35 46.61 -26.28
C PHE A 23 -16.42 46.06 -25.33
N SER A 24 -16.96 44.88 -25.64
CA SER A 24 -17.62 44.05 -24.63
C SER A 24 -16.52 43.29 -23.90
N PHE A 25 -16.19 43.77 -22.70
CA PHE A 25 -15.68 42.98 -21.59
C PHE A 25 -14.67 41.88 -21.99
N PHE A 26 -13.38 42.21 -21.94
CA PHE A 26 -12.31 41.22 -21.84
C PHE A 26 -12.42 40.53 -20.45
N ASN A 27 -13.47 39.75 -20.25
CA ASN A 27 -13.42 38.59 -19.37
C ASN A 27 -12.91 37.45 -20.25
N ARG A 28 -11.61 37.48 -20.57
CA ARG A 28 -10.90 36.26 -20.90
C ARG A 28 -10.85 35.48 -19.59
N SER A 29 -11.92 34.76 -19.28
CA SER A 29 -11.79 33.59 -18.43
C SER A 29 -10.67 32.79 -19.07
N GLU A 30 -9.53 32.70 -18.39
CA GLU A 30 -8.58 31.64 -18.67
C GLU A 30 -9.41 30.36 -18.69
N ASP A 31 -9.63 29.82 -19.88
CA ASP A 31 -10.19 28.48 -20.02
C ASP A 31 -9.07 27.58 -19.51
N LYS A 32 -9.01 27.41 -18.19
CA LYS A 32 -7.96 26.65 -17.53
C LYS A 32 -8.03 25.26 -18.14
N GLN A 33 -6.97 24.87 -18.86
CA GLN A 33 -6.89 23.58 -19.50
C GLN A 33 -7.30 22.50 -18.47
N LYS A 34 -8.28 21.68 -18.86
CA LYS A 34 -8.72 20.57 -18.03
C LYS A 34 -7.55 19.59 -17.90
N VAL A 35 -7.12 19.35 -16.66
CA VAL A 35 -6.07 18.38 -16.35
C VAL A 35 -6.72 17.15 -15.76
N GLU A 36 -6.36 15.97 -16.26
CA GLU A 36 -6.82 14.69 -15.71
C GLU A 36 -5.62 13.99 -15.07
N ILE A 37 -5.77 13.57 -13.82
CA ILE A 37 -4.79 12.84 -13.05
C ILE A 37 -5.41 11.48 -12.74
N GLU A 38 -4.79 10.41 -13.23
CA GLU A 38 -5.09 9.05 -12.78
C GLU A 38 -4.03 8.60 -11.78
N PHE A 39 -4.47 8.19 -10.60
CA PHE A 39 -3.64 7.49 -9.62
C PHE A 39 -4.00 6.00 -9.63
N PHE A 40 -3.06 5.16 -10.06
CA PHE A 40 -3.20 3.70 -10.03
C PHE A 40 -2.76 3.16 -8.66
N ASN A 41 -3.73 2.68 -7.91
CA ASN A 41 -3.60 2.19 -6.55
C ASN A 41 -3.66 0.66 -6.54
N GLN A 42 -2.71 0.03 -5.83
CA GLN A 42 -2.65 -1.43 -5.65
C GLN A 42 -3.10 -1.88 -4.24
N LYS A 43 -3.56 -0.94 -3.40
CA LYS A 43 -3.95 -1.16 -1.99
C LYS A 43 -5.42 -0.82 -1.77
N SER A 44 -6.28 -1.83 -1.73
CA SER A 44 -7.74 -1.65 -1.61
C SER A 44 -8.13 -0.93 -0.31
N GLU A 45 -7.43 -1.23 0.78
CA GLU A 45 -7.65 -0.75 2.14
C GLU A 45 -7.46 0.76 2.29
N ILE A 46 -6.64 1.42 1.46
CA ILE A 46 -6.44 2.88 1.49
C ILE A 46 -7.25 3.63 0.42
N ALA A 47 -8.01 2.92 -0.42
CA ALA A 47 -8.63 3.49 -1.61
C ALA A 47 -9.65 4.59 -1.28
N GLU A 48 -10.37 4.48 -0.17
CA GLU A 48 -11.29 5.53 0.27
C GLU A 48 -10.57 6.80 0.70
N GLY A 49 -9.49 6.66 1.48
CA GLY A 49 -8.63 7.78 1.88
C GLY A 49 -8.07 8.53 0.66
N LEU A 50 -7.57 7.78 -0.33
CA LEU A 50 -7.08 8.37 -1.59
C LEU A 50 -8.20 9.09 -2.36
N ARG A 51 -9.41 8.51 -2.44
CA ARG A 51 -10.56 9.18 -3.08
C ARG A 51 -10.96 10.45 -2.35
N HIS A 52 -10.88 10.47 -1.02
CA HIS A 52 -11.13 11.66 -0.23
C HIS A 52 -10.07 12.74 -0.51
N ALA A 53 -8.79 12.37 -0.49
CA ALA A 53 -7.67 13.28 -0.80
C ALA A 53 -7.82 13.88 -2.21
N GLY A 54 -8.12 13.05 -3.21
CA GLY A 54 -8.38 13.50 -4.59
C GLY A 54 -9.53 14.49 -4.67
N LYS A 55 -10.67 14.22 -4.01
CA LYS A 55 -11.80 15.16 -3.95
C LYS A 55 -11.46 16.48 -3.27
N SER A 56 -10.64 16.45 -2.21
CA SER A 56 -10.17 17.67 -1.54
C SER A 56 -9.27 18.49 -2.47
N PHE A 57 -8.36 17.84 -3.19
CA PHE A 57 -7.53 18.48 -4.21
C PHE A 57 -8.36 19.11 -5.35
N GLU A 58 -9.38 18.39 -5.87
CA GLU A 58 -10.28 18.93 -6.91
C GLU A 58 -11.03 20.19 -6.46
N LYS A 59 -11.38 20.31 -5.17
CA LYS A 59 -12.05 21.52 -4.64
C LYS A 59 -11.13 22.74 -4.65
N GLU A 60 -9.84 22.53 -4.39
CA GLU A 60 -8.82 23.59 -4.41
C GLU A 60 -8.36 23.91 -5.84
N HIS A 61 -8.50 22.94 -6.76
CA HIS A 61 -8.10 23.03 -8.16
C HIS A 61 -9.25 22.68 -9.12
N PRO A 62 -10.20 23.60 -9.38
CA PRO A 62 -11.42 23.32 -10.15
C PRO A 62 -11.22 22.85 -11.60
N ASN A 63 -10.03 23.04 -12.17
CA ASN A 63 -9.67 22.58 -13.52
C ASN A 63 -8.99 21.21 -13.54
N VAL A 64 -8.81 20.57 -12.39
CA VAL A 64 -8.22 19.23 -12.26
C VAL A 64 -9.31 18.21 -11.96
N LYS A 65 -9.23 17.05 -12.61
CA LYS A 65 -10.00 15.85 -12.30
C LYS A 65 -9.04 14.77 -11.82
N VAL A 66 -9.26 14.22 -10.64
CA VAL A 66 -8.51 13.12 -10.05
C VAL A 66 -9.35 11.84 -10.08
N THR A 67 -8.79 10.79 -10.65
CA THR A 67 -9.39 9.44 -10.68
C THR A 67 -8.47 8.48 -9.94
N ILE A 68 -9.02 7.76 -8.96
CA ILE A 68 -8.30 6.70 -8.24
C ILE A 68 -8.76 5.37 -8.83
N THR A 69 -7.89 4.71 -9.59
CA THR A 69 -8.13 3.36 -10.12
C THR A 69 -7.50 2.37 -9.16
N THR A 70 -8.31 1.52 -8.53
CA THR A 70 -7.83 0.54 -7.55
C THR A 70 -7.95 -0.86 -8.10
N VAL A 71 -6.85 -1.60 -8.02
CA VAL A 71 -6.74 -3.04 -8.30
C VAL A 71 -6.12 -3.67 -7.06
N THR A 72 -6.47 -4.93 -6.75
CA THR A 72 -5.85 -5.65 -5.64
C THR A 72 -4.35 -5.83 -5.88
N SER A 73 -3.56 -5.99 -4.82
CA SER A 73 -2.11 -6.24 -4.93
C SER A 73 -1.80 -7.47 -5.80
N ARG A 74 -2.61 -8.54 -5.65
CA ARG A 74 -2.51 -9.78 -6.44
C ARG A 74 -2.58 -9.54 -7.96
N ASP A 75 -3.48 -8.67 -8.41
CA ASP A 75 -3.72 -8.42 -9.84
C ASP A 75 -3.03 -7.13 -10.36
N GLY A 76 -2.46 -6.34 -9.45
CA GLY A 76 -2.04 -4.97 -9.71
C GLY A 76 -0.92 -4.85 -10.74
N GLY A 77 0.11 -5.68 -10.65
CA GLY A 77 1.23 -5.67 -11.61
C GLY A 77 0.80 -5.96 -13.06
N ALA A 78 -0.04 -6.99 -13.26
CA ALA A 78 -0.57 -7.33 -14.57
C ALA A 78 -1.50 -6.25 -15.12
N ALA A 79 -2.35 -5.66 -14.28
CA ALA A 79 -3.23 -4.56 -14.65
C ALA A 79 -2.46 -3.28 -15.01
N LEU A 80 -1.39 -2.95 -14.27
CA LEU A 80 -0.52 -1.82 -14.56
C LEU A 80 0.17 -2.00 -15.92
N LEU A 81 0.75 -3.17 -16.17
CA LEU A 81 1.38 -3.49 -17.46
C LEU A 81 0.39 -3.37 -18.63
N SER A 82 -0.84 -3.86 -18.45
CA SER A 82 -1.91 -3.73 -19.46
C SER A 82 -2.25 -2.27 -19.78
N LYS A 83 -2.22 -1.37 -18.79
CA LYS A 83 -2.39 0.06 -19.01
C LYS A 83 -1.28 0.66 -19.87
N PHE A 84 -0.02 0.30 -19.63
CA PHE A 84 1.09 0.72 -20.48
C PHE A 84 0.96 0.19 -21.92
N ILE A 85 0.68 -1.11 -22.10
CA ILE A 85 0.54 -1.73 -23.43
C ILE A 85 -0.61 -1.10 -24.23
N SER A 86 -1.72 -0.76 -23.57
CA SER A 86 -2.89 -0.15 -24.21
C SER A 86 -2.75 1.36 -24.46
N GLY A 87 -1.62 1.97 -24.09
CA GLY A 87 -1.40 3.42 -24.23
C GLY A 87 -2.19 4.26 -23.22
N ASN A 88 -2.68 3.66 -22.14
CA ASN A 88 -3.46 4.30 -21.07
C ASN A 88 -2.68 4.29 -19.74
N ALA A 89 -1.37 4.57 -19.81
CA ALA A 89 -0.53 4.65 -18.62
C ALA A 89 -1.07 5.72 -17.64
N PRO A 90 -1.12 5.43 -16.34
CA PRO A 90 -1.62 6.38 -15.36
C PRO A 90 -0.64 7.54 -15.16
N THR A 91 -1.15 8.66 -14.61
CA THR A 91 -0.31 9.83 -14.27
C THR A 91 0.57 9.56 -13.05
N MET A 92 0.04 8.82 -12.08
CA MET A 92 0.71 8.38 -10.87
C MET A 92 0.41 6.89 -10.66
N MET A 93 1.39 6.13 -10.19
CA MET A 93 1.24 4.69 -9.96
C MET A 93 1.95 4.27 -8.67
N MET A 94 1.32 3.37 -7.93
CA MET A 94 2.00 2.62 -6.88
C MET A 94 2.83 1.52 -7.51
N LEU A 95 4.07 1.38 -7.03
CA LEU A 95 5.03 0.38 -7.47
C LEU A 95 5.32 -0.59 -6.32
N GLY A 96 5.60 -1.86 -6.63
CA GLY A 96 5.89 -2.92 -5.67
C GLY A 96 7.30 -2.91 -5.08
N GLY A 97 8.15 -1.95 -5.46
CA GLY A 97 9.53 -1.80 -4.96
C GLY A 97 10.54 -1.61 -6.09
N LEU A 98 11.82 -1.83 -5.78
CA LEU A 98 12.94 -1.62 -6.71
C LEU A 98 12.81 -2.38 -8.06
N PRO A 99 12.30 -3.62 -8.13
CA PRO A 99 12.11 -4.30 -9.43
C PRO A 99 11.12 -3.57 -10.36
N ASP A 100 10.01 -3.08 -9.81
CA ASP A 100 9.04 -2.30 -10.59
C ASP A 100 9.63 -0.93 -10.97
N ILE A 101 10.38 -0.30 -10.06
CA ILE A 101 11.07 0.96 -10.34
C ILE A 101 12.06 0.80 -11.51
N ASP A 102 12.90 -0.24 -11.49
CA ASP A 102 13.84 -0.50 -12.60
C ASP A 102 13.09 -0.81 -13.91
N PHE A 103 12.01 -1.59 -13.86
CA PHE A 103 11.21 -1.92 -15.04
C PHE A 103 10.54 -0.69 -15.68
N TYR A 104 10.03 0.23 -14.86
CA TYR A 104 9.31 1.42 -15.34
C TYR A 104 10.17 2.69 -15.41
N LYS A 105 11.48 2.65 -15.10
CA LYS A 105 12.31 3.85 -14.91
C LYS A 105 12.25 4.90 -16.01
N ASP A 106 12.14 4.48 -17.27
CA ASP A 106 12.04 5.39 -18.43
C ASP A 106 10.73 6.20 -18.44
N TYR A 107 9.75 5.82 -17.61
CA TYR A 107 8.46 6.50 -17.43
C TYR A 107 8.36 7.24 -16.08
N LEU A 108 9.38 7.17 -15.23
CA LEU A 108 9.38 7.77 -13.90
C LEU A 108 10.03 9.15 -13.94
N LEU A 109 9.56 10.01 -13.05
CA LEU A 109 10.12 11.34 -12.83
C LEU A 109 11.19 11.22 -11.73
N GLU A 110 12.40 11.69 -12.02
CA GLU A 110 13.44 11.93 -11.01
C GLU A 110 12.91 12.95 -9.98
N MET A 111 12.92 12.59 -8.70
CA MET A 111 12.28 13.33 -7.62
C MET A 111 13.26 13.95 -6.62
N SER A 112 14.58 13.79 -6.77
CA SER A 112 15.56 14.23 -5.76
C SER A 112 15.46 15.73 -5.47
N ASP A 113 15.20 16.55 -6.49
CA ASP A 113 15.09 18.01 -6.37
C ASP A 113 13.68 18.50 -5.96
N LEU A 114 12.72 17.60 -5.73
CA LEU A 114 11.37 17.98 -5.30
C LEU A 114 11.35 18.29 -3.81
N LYS A 115 10.71 19.40 -3.44
CA LYS A 115 10.48 19.76 -2.02
C LYS A 115 9.81 18.63 -1.22
N LEU A 116 8.95 17.83 -1.85
CA LEU A 116 8.29 16.70 -1.18
C LEU A 116 9.30 15.65 -0.68
N THR A 117 10.44 15.49 -1.38
CA THR A 117 11.51 14.57 -1.01
C THR A 117 12.18 14.99 0.31
N ASP A 118 12.38 16.29 0.52
CA ASP A 118 12.90 16.84 1.78
C ASP A 118 11.95 16.61 2.98
N GLU A 119 10.66 16.37 2.72
CA GLU A 119 9.66 16.09 3.75
C GLU A 119 9.60 14.60 4.14
N MET A 120 10.33 13.74 3.42
CA MET A 120 10.38 12.29 3.69
C MET A 120 11.38 11.93 4.79
N LEU A 121 11.10 10.81 5.46
CA LEU A 121 12.07 10.19 6.39
C LEU A 121 13.25 9.66 5.57
N PRO A 122 14.49 10.16 5.77
CA PRO A 122 15.63 9.81 4.92
C PRO A 122 15.90 8.31 4.84
N GLN A 123 15.69 7.60 5.95
CA GLN A 123 15.88 6.15 6.03
C GLN A 123 14.89 5.33 5.18
N LEU A 124 13.81 5.93 4.69
CA LEU A 124 12.83 5.24 3.84
C LEU A 124 13.09 5.47 2.35
N LEU A 125 13.84 6.52 1.99
CA LEU A 125 14.08 6.90 0.59
C LEU A 125 14.78 5.79 -0.20
N GLY A 126 15.59 4.95 0.46
CA GLY A 126 16.26 3.82 -0.18
C GLY A 126 15.30 2.85 -0.89
N ALA A 127 14.05 2.73 -0.43
CA ALA A 127 13.04 1.87 -1.08
C ALA A 127 12.59 2.40 -2.46
N GLY A 128 12.83 3.69 -2.74
CA GLY A 128 12.50 4.37 -3.99
C GLY A 128 13.70 4.87 -4.77
N THR A 129 14.92 4.56 -4.33
CA THR A 129 16.18 5.03 -4.92
C THR A 129 16.81 3.93 -5.75
N LEU A 130 17.14 4.22 -7.01
CA LEU A 130 17.85 3.30 -7.91
C LEU A 130 18.97 4.09 -8.60
N ASP A 131 20.19 3.53 -8.64
CA ASP A 131 21.35 4.19 -9.27
C ASP A 131 21.59 5.64 -8.80
N ASP A 132 21.41 5.89 -7.50
CA ASP A 132 21.48 7.21 -6.84
C ASP A 132 20.38 8.22 -7.25
N GLU A 133 19.37 7.79 -8.01
CA GLU A 133 18.20 8.60 -8.41
C GLU A 133 16.96 8.21 -7.60
N ILE A 134 16.25 9.20 -7.05
CA ILE A 134 14.98 8.97 -6.34
C ILE A 134 13.86 8.95 -7.38
N LEU A 135 13.43 7.76 -7.79
CA LEU A 135 12.44 7.55 -8.85
C LEU A 135 11.03 7.25 -8.31
N ALA A 136 10.91 6.99 -7.00
CA ALA A 136 9.65 6.81 -6.31
C ALA A 136 9.75 7.31 -4.86
N LEU A 137 8.61 7.73 -4.30
CA LEU A 137 8.52 8.15 -2.90
C LEU A 137 7.70 7.12 -2.10
N PRO A 138 8.19 6.66 -0.94
CA PRO A 138 7.43 5.77 -0.06
C PRO A 138 6.14 6.42 0.42
N MET A 139 4.99 5.75 0.24
CA MET A 139 3.69 6.28 0.68
C MET A 139 3.24 5.78 2.06
N GLY A 140 3.89 4.75 2.60
CA GLY A 140 3.50 4.13 3.86
C GLY A 140 4.59 3.23 4.40
N ILE A 141 4.44 2.87 5.68
CA ILE A 141 5.28 1.90 6.36
C ILE A 141 4.41 0.71 6.70
N GLU A 142 4.87 -0.48 6.36
CA GLU A 142 4.20 -1.73 6.69
C GLU A 142 5.04 -2.52 7.68
N GLY A 143 4.38 -3.01 8.73
CA GLY A 143 4.92 -3.94 9.70
C GLY A 143 4.09 -5.22 9.67
N PHE A 144 4.77 -6.34 9.50
CA PHE A 144 4.15 -7.66 9.42
C PHE A 144 4.83 -8.66 10.35
N GLY A 145 4.10 -9.71 10.69
CA GLY A 145 4.55 -10.75 11.59
C GLY A 145 3.39 -11.60 12.06
N PHE A 146 3.46 -12.10 13.30
CA PHE A 146 2.31 -12.72 13.92
C PHE A 146 1.45 -11.68 14.63
N MET A 147 0.24 -11.50 14.13
CA MET A 147 -0.85 -10.89 14.86
C MET A 147 -1.34 -11.90 15.90
N TYR A 148 -1.63 -11.45 17.12
CA TYR A 148 -2.14 -12.30 18.19
C TYR A 148 -3.28 -11.63 18.95
N ASN A 149 -4.20 -12.44 19.47
CA ASN A 149 -5.31 -11.97 20.28
C ASN A 149 -4.88 -11.87 21.75
N LYS A 150 -4.78 -10.64 22.25
CA LYS A 150 -4.32 -10.30 23.61
C LYS A 150 -5.19 -10.94 24.70
N GLU A 151 -6.49 -11.07 24.48
CA GLU A 151 -7.39 -11.68 25.47
C GLU A 151 -7.20 -13.20 25.53
N ILE A 152 -7.06 -13.86 24.39
CA ILE A 152 -6.78 -15.31 24.32
C ILE A 152 -5.43 -15.58 25.01
N PHE A 153 -4.40 -14.79 24.71
CA PHE A 153 -3.10 -14.89 25.38
C PHE A 153 -3.22 -14.71 26.89
N ALA A 154 -3.96 -13.69 27.35
CA ALA A 154 -4.16 -13.44 28.78
C ALA A 154 -4.89 -14.61 29.47
N LYS A 155 -5.94 -15.18 28.85
CA LYS A 155 -6.67 -16.36 29.34
C LYS A 155 -5.77 -17.59 29.42
N ALA A 156 -4.87 -17.75 28.46
CA ALA A 156 -3.87 -18.83 28.46
C ALA A 156 -2.71 -18.59 29.46
N GLY A 157 -2.63 -17.41 30.08
CA GLY A 157 -1.53 -17.04 31.00
C GLY A 157 -0.23 -16.68 30.28
N ILE A 158 -0.31 -16.28 29.01
CA ILE A 158 0.83 -15.99 28.14
C ILE A 158 1.13 -14.49 28.18
N ASP A 159 2.38 -14.15 28.53
CA ASP A 159 2.90 -12.79 28.43
C ASP A 159 3.75 -12.67 27.15
N PRO A 160 3.28 -11.95 26.12
CA PRO A 160 3.99 -11.85 24.84
C PRO A 160 5.39 -11.23 24.98
N LYS A 161 5.65 -10.45 26.04
CA LYS A 161 6.98 -9.87 26.30
C LYS A 161 8.02 -10.92 26.68
N LYS A 162 7.60 -12.11 27.10
CA LYS A 162 8.51 -13.22 27.45
C LYS A 162 8.94 -14.04 26.24
N ILE A 163 8.40 -13.79 25.05
CA ILE A 163 8.75 -14.51 23.83
C ILE A 163 10.01 -13.86 23.23
N GLN A 164 11.18 -14.44 23.51
CA GLN A 164 12.46 -13.87 23.11
C GLN A 164 13.17 -14.68 22.03
N ASN A 165 12.79 -15.95 21.85
CA ASN A 165 13.40 -16.86 20.88
C ASN A 165 12.36 -17.87 20.37
N PHE A 166 12.75 -18.70 19.40
CA PHE A 166 11.88 -19.74 18.85
C PHE A 166 11.41 -20.78 19.89
N ALA A 167 12.20 -21.13 20.90
CA ALA A 167 11.77 -22.09 21.91
C ALA A 167 10.62 -21.53 22.76
N ASP A 168 10.69 -20.24 23.13
CA ASP A 168 9.59 -19.55 23.82
C ASP A 168 8.34 -19.50 22.93
N PHE A 169 8.52 -19.19 21.63
CA PHE A 169 7.42 -19.16 20.67
C PHE A 169 6.75 -20.53 20.51
N LYS A 170 7.55 -21.58 20.37
CA LYS A 170 7.06 -22.96 20.31
C LYS A 170 6.29 -23.34 21.57
N GLN A 171 6.79 -22.98 22.76
CA GLN A 171 6.08 -23.21 24.01
C GLN A 171 4.73 -22.48 24.07
N VAL A 172 4.65 -21.26 23.52
CA VAL A 172 3.39 -20.53 23.39
C VAL A 172 2.39 -21.28 22.51
N VAL A 173 2.83 -21.79 21.35
CA VAL A 173 1.99 -22.59 20.46
C VAL A 173 1.50 -23.86 21.15
N GLU A 174 2.39 -24.61 21.79
CA GLU A 174 2.04 -25.84 22.52
C GLU A 174 1.04 -25.55 23.65
N THR A 175 1.24 -24.45 24.39
CA THR A 175 0.33 -24.04 25.47
C THR A 175 -1.06 -23.69 24.95
N LEU A 176 -1.15 -23.02 23.80
CA LEU A 176 -2.43 -22.65 23.18
C LEU A 176 -3.14 -23.89 22.63
N ASP A 177 -2.42 -24.83 22.04
CA ASP A 177 -2.98 -26.09 21.54
C ASP A 177 -3.49 -26.97 22.69
N ASP A 178 -2.71 -27.13 23.77
CA ASP A 178 -3.11 -27.85 24.99
C ASP A 178 -4.39 -27.27 25.63
N LYS A 179 -4.60 -25.96 25.48
CA LYS A 179 -5.75 -25.21 26.01
C LYS A 179 -6.83 -24.93 24.97
N LYS A 180 -6.72 -25.47 23.75
CA LYS A 180 -7.58 -25.15 22.61
C LYS A 180 -9.07 -25.30 22.94
N GLU A 181 -9.46 -26.41 23.57
CA GLU A 181 -10.86 -26.66 23.97
C GLU A 181 -11.35 -25.69 25.07
N GLU A 182 -10.50 -25.36 26.05
CA GLU A 182 -10.83 -24.40 27.12
C GLU A 182 -11.02 -22.98 26.56
N LEU A 183 -10.22 -22.62 25.56
CA LEU A 183 -10.20 -21.30 24.93
C LEU A 183 -11.25 -21.17 23.82
N GLY A 184 -11.85 -22.28 23.36
CA GLY A 184 -12.82 -22.30 22.27
C GLY A 184 -12.21 -22.12 20.89
N LEU A 185 -10.93 -22.43 20.72
CA LEU A 185 -10.20 -22.25 19.47
C LEU A 185 -10.47 -23.43 18.51
N ALA A 186 -10.60 -23.14 17.22
CA ALA A 186 -10.60 -24.14 16.17
C ALA A 186 -9.19 -24.72 15.96
N GLU A 187 -8.19 -23.84 15.91
CA GLU A 187 -6.76 -24.16 15.88
C GLU A 187 -5.96 -22.98 16.47
N VAL A 188 -4.65 -23.15 16.67
CA VAL A 188 -3.80 -22.04 17.17
C VAL A 188 -3.67 -20.93 16.13
N PHE A 189 -3.49 -21.32 14.86
CA PHE A 189 -3.28 -20.41 13.74
C PHE A 189 -4.40 -20.47 12.70
N ALA A 190 -4.57 -19.38 11.96
CA ALA A 190 -4.98 -19.44 10.56
C ALA A 190 -3.87 -18.86 9.68
N TYR A 191 -3.51 -19.56 8.62
CA TYR A 191 -2.47 -19.14 7.67
C TYR A 191 -3.01 -19.18 6.25
N GLU A 192 -2.85 -18.07 5.52
CA GLU A 192 -3.32 -17.94 4.15
C GLU A 192 -2.24 -18.46 3.18
N GLY A 193 -2.33 -19.75 2.84
CA GLY A 193 -1.30 -20.44 2.08
C GLY A 193 -1.30 -20.19 0.57
N GLU A 194 -2.38 -19.63 0.02
CA GLU A 194 -2.48 -19.28 -1.42
C GLU A 194 -1.95 -17.87 -1.72
N ASP A 195 -1.92 -16.95 -0.74
CA ASP A 195 -1.51 -15.57 -0.98
C ASP A 195 0.02 -15.44 -1.07
N GLU A 196 0.49 -15.06 -2.27
CA GLU A 196 1.91 -14.90 -2.57
C GLU A 196 2.57 -13.78 -1.74
N ASN A 197 1.83 -12.72 -1.38
CA ASN A 197 2.36 -11.66 -0.53
C ASN A 197 2.57 -12.18 0.89
N VAL A 198 1.62 -12.92 1.45
CA VAL A 198 1.77 -13.56 2.77
C VAL A 198 2.98 -14.50 2.78
N ALA A 199 3.15 -15.31 1.74
CA ALA A 199 4.33 -16.16 1.57
C ALA A 199 5.64 -15.36 1.49
N ASN A 200 5.66 -14.27 0.71
CA ASN A 200 6.83 -13.39 0.57
C ASN A 200 7.17 -12.68 1.88
N HIS A 201 6.18 -12.18 2.61
CA HIS A 201 6.37 -11.57 3.94
C HIS A 201 6.93 -12.58 4.93
N PHE A 202 6.38 -13.80 4.95
CA PHE A 202 6.87 -14.87 5.80
C PHE A 202 8.35 -15.18 5.47
N PHE A 203 8.70 -15.35 4.20
CA PHE A 203 10.08 -15.54 3.75
C PHE A 203 11.00 -14.38 4.16
N ALA A 204 10.56 -13.13 3.97
CA ALA A 204 11.33 -11.93 4.27
C ALA A 204 11.75 -11.85 5.75
N ASN A 205 10.92 -12.36 6.68
CA ASN A 205 11.28 -12.42 8.10
C ASN A 205 12.59 -13.20 8.33
N PHE A 206 12.89 -14.21 7.52
CA PHE A 206 14.10 -15.04 7.67
C PHE A 206 15.26 -14.57 6.79
N ALA A 207 14.97 -14.03 5.61
CA ALA A 207 16.00 -13.69 4.62
C ALA A 207 16.59 -12.28 4.79
N ALA A 208 15.84 -11.30 5.31
CA ALA A 208 16.24 -9.88 5.30
C ALA A 208 17.62 -9.62 5.95
N SER A 209 17.92 -10.31 7.05
CA SER A 209 19.21 -10.15 7.76
C SER A 209 20.45 -10.61 6.98
N GLU A 210 20.28 -11.39 5.90
CA GLU A 210 21.38 -11.73 4.99
C GLU A 210 21.75 -10.58 4.06
N PHE A 211 20.87 -9.58 3.95
CA PHE A 211 21.02 -8.39 3.12
C PHE A 211 21.10 -7.11 3.97
N ASP A 212 21.61 -7.24 5.21
CA ASP A 212 21.75 -6.12 6.16
C ASP A 212 20.45 -5.36 6.44
N ASP A 213 19.30 -6.02 6.27
CA ASP A 213 17.97 -5.42 6.37
C ASP A 213 17.78 -4.22 5.39
N ASP A 214 18.51 -4.21 4.26
CA ASP A 214 18.51 -3.16 3.25
C ASP A 214 17.99 -3.63 1.88
N ASN A 215 17.04 -2.88 1.32
CA ASN A 215 16.37 -3.22 0.06
C ASN A 215 17.30 -3.18 -1.16
N ASN A 216 18.27 -2.26 -1.20
CA ASN A 216 19.21 -2.13 -2.32
C ASN A 216 20.25 -3.25 -2.28
N VAL A 217 20.71 -3.64 -1.09
CA VAL A 217 21.58 -4.80 -0.92
C VAL A 217 20.86 -6.06 -1.40
N ALA A 218 19.59 -6.25 -0.99
CA ALA A 218 18.78 -7.39 -1.42
C ALA A 218 18.53 -7.39 -2.94
N PHE A 219 18.17 -6.25 -3.53
CA PHE A 219 17.90 -6.11 -4.96
C PHE A 219 19.11 -6.44 -5.84
N ASN A 220 20.32 -6.05 -5.41
CA ASN A 220 21.56 -6.30 -6.14
C ASN A 220 22.23 -7.63 -5.80
N ALA A 221 21.69 -8.39 -4.84
CA ALA A 221 22.28 -9.64 -4.41
C ALA A 221 22.24 -10.70 -5.52
N LYS A 222 23.33 -11.45 -5.63
CA LYS A 222 23.47 -12.56 -6.60
C LYS A 222 23.35 -13.94 -5.96
N GLU A 223 23.42 -13.98 -4.63
CA GLU A 223 23.47 -15.19 -3.83
C GLU A 223 22.58 -15.01 -2.59
N LEU A 224 21.94 -16.09 -2.17
CA LEU A 224 21.22 -16.23 -0.91
C LEU A 224 21.78 -17.48 -0.21
N ASN A 225 22.30 -17.31 1.01
CA ASN A 225 23.02 -18.38 1.69
C ASN A 225 22.13 -19.26 2.57
N TRP A 226 20.85 -18.92 2.71
CA TRP A 226 19.88 -19.66 3.53
C TRP A 226 20.32 -19.80 4.98
N LYS A 227 20.96 -18.76 5.53
CA LYS A 227 21.48 -18.70 6.91
C LYS A 227 20.41 -19.08 7.94
N ASN A 228 19.17 -18.66 7.70
CA ASN A 228 18.02 -18.93 8.58
C ASN A 228 17.05 -19.97 7.99
N GLY A 229 17.47 -20.75 6.99
CA GLY A 229 16.60 -21.71 6.27
C GLY A 229 16.06 -22.83 7.17
N ASP A 230 16.91 -23.40 8.03
CA ASP A 230 16.47 -24.41 9.01
C ASP A 230 15.43 -23.82 9.98
N ARG A 231 15.65 -22.59 10.45
CA ARG A 231 14.70 -21.89 11.34
C ARG A 231 13.38 -21.60 10.62
N MET A 232 13.42 -21.18 9.35
CA MET A 232 12.22 -21.00 8.54
C MET A 232 11.42 -22.31 8.47
N LYS A 233 12.10 -23.44 8.21
CA LYS A 233 11.47 -24.76 8.19
C LYS A 233 10.82 -25.11 9.52
N GLU A 234 11.49 -24.86 10.65
CA GLU A 234 10.93 -25.11 11.98
C GLU A 234 9.63 -24.33 12.23
N TYR A 235 9.59 -23.05 11.85
CA TYR A 235 8.36 -22.25 11.92
C TYR A 235 7.27 -22.77 10.98
N THR A 236 7.62 -23.11 9.73
CA THR A 236 6.65 -23.66 8.77
C THR A 236 6.05 -24.97 9.26
N ASP A 237 6.86 -25.89 9.79
CA ASP A 237 6.39 -27.16 10.35
C ASP A 237 5.42 -26.92 11.53
N LEU A 238 5.78 -26.01 12.43
CA LEU A 238 4.97 -25.66 13.60
C LEU A 238 3.63 -25.05 13.19
N ILE A 239 3.62 -24.08 12.28
CA ILE A 239 2.37 -23.47 11.76
C ILE A 239 1.51 -24.54 11.10
N ASN A 240 2.09 -25.35 10.22
CA ASN A 240 1.33 -26.35 9.47
C ASN A 240 0.68 -27.42 10.37
N GLN A 241 1.30 -27.73 11.51
CA GLN A 241 0.75 -28.66 12.51
C GLN A 241 -0.42 -28.10 13.32
N HIS A 242 -0.51 -26.76 13.46
CA HIS A 242 -1.44 -26.09 14.36
C HIS A 242 -2.28 -25.00 13.68
N THR A 243 -2.41 -25.05 12.35
CA THR A 243 -3.23 -24.11 11.57
C THR A 243 -4.52 -24.78 11.11
N VAL A 244 -5.57 -23.98 10.98
CA VAL A 244 -6.79 -24.40 10.25
C VAL A 244 -6.41 -24.87 8.85
N GLN A 245 -6.92 -26.03 8.45
CA GLN A 245 -6.69 -26.65 7.15
C GLN A 245 -7.99 -26.72 6.32
N PRO A 246 -7.91 -26.68 4.97
CA PRO A 246 -6.70 -26.53 4.18
C PRO A 246 -6.29 -25.06 3.99
N VAL A 247 -5.01 -24.75 4.20
CA VAL A 247 -4.48 -23.36 4.12
C VAL A 247 -4.65 -22.71 2.74
N VAL A 248 -4.78 -23.50 1.69
CA VAL A 248 -4.92 -23.03 0.29
C VAL A 248 -6.35 -22.63 -0.10
N THR A 249 -7.32 -22.72 0.82
CA THR A 249 -8.71 -22.33 0.55
C THR A 249 -9.21 -21.25 1.50
N MET A 250 -8.33 -20.66 2.32
CA MET A 250 -8.68 -19.58 3.24
C MET A 250 -9.14 -18.38 2.42
N THR A 251 -10.44 -18.22 2.31
CA THR A 251 -11.12 -17.21 1.49
C THR A 251 -12.43 -16.85 2.18
N ASN A 252 -12.97 -15.65 1.96
CA ASN A 252 -14.24 -15.21 2.56
C ASN A 252 -15.37 -16.23 2.32
N PRO A 253 -16.13 -16.68 3.36
CA PRO A 253 -16.17 -16.17 4.75
C PRO A 253 -15.24 -16.89 5.75
N HIS A 254 -14.35 -17.75 5.25
CA HIS A 254 -13.32 -18.44 6.03
C HIS A 254 -11.94 -17.79 5.79
N SER A 255 -11.88 -16.46 5.76
CA SER A 255 -10.60 -15.76 5.68
C SER A 255 -9.87 -15.85 7.02
N VAL A 256 -8.56 -15.61 7.01
CA VAL A 256 -7.78 -15.63 8.25
C VAL A 256 -8.21 -14.51 9.20
N GLU A 257 -8.62 -13.36 8.67
CA GLU A 257 -9.16 -12.23 9.43
C GLU A 257 -10.51 -12.57 10.06
N ASP A 258 -11.41 -13.22 9.33
CA ASP A 258 -12.72 -13.62 9.85
C ASP A 258 -12.55 -14.60 11.03
N LEU A 259 -11.71 -15.62 10.89
CA LEU A 259 -11.42 -16.59 11.96
C LEU A 259 -10.78 -15.91 13.18
N PHE A 260 -9.88 -14.96 12.94
CA PHE A 260 -9.19 -14.24 14.02
C PHE A 260 -10.11 -13.26 14.74
N PHE A 261 -10.96 -12.54 14.00
CA PHE A 261 -11.95 -11.60 14.55
C PHE A 261 -12.98 -12.31 15.44
N ASN A 262 -13.41 -13.51 15.04
CA ASN A 262 -14.38 -14.31 15.77
C ASN A 262 -13.79 -15.12 16.93
N ASP A 263 -12.56 -14.81 17.35
CA ASP A 263 -11.82 -15.52 18.40
C ASP A 263 -11.64 -17.04 18.14
N GLU A 264 -11.74 -17.51 16.88
CA GLU A 264 -11.61 -18.93 16.50
C GLU A 264 -10.15 -19.38 16.41
N VAL A 265 -9.22 -18.45 16.20
CA VAL A 265 -7.77 -18.71 16.21
C VAL A 265 -7.04 -17.68 17.06
N ALA A 266 -5.94 -18.08 17.67
CA ALA A 266 -5.18 -17.21 18.57
C ALA A 266 -4.22 -16.27 17.82
N MET A 267 -3.74 -16.69 16.64
CA MET A 267 -2.72 -16.00 15.87
C MET A 267 -2.93 -16.12 14.36
N ILE A 268 -2.53 -15.08 13.62
CA ILE A 268 -2.47 -15.08 12.14
C ILE A 268 -1.18 -14.40 11.67
N HIS A 269 -0.65 -14.81 10.51
CA HIS A 269 0.46 -14.10 9.86
C HIS A 269 -0.10 -13.02 8.92
N GLN A 270 -0.04 -11.77 9.37
CA GLN A 270 -0.54 -10.60 8.65
C GLN A 270 0.25 -9.34 9.09
N GLY A 271 -0.07 -8.20 8.50
CA GLY A 271 0.51 -6.91 8.84
C GLY A 271 -0.54 -5.83 9.07
N ASN A 272 -0.10 -4.61 9.40
CA ASN A 272 -0.99 -3.52 9.79
C ASN A 272 -2.04 -3.14 8.73
N TRP A 273 -1.93 -3.63 7.49
CA TRP A 273 -2.95 -3.47 6.45
C TRP A 273 -4.31 -4.10 6.79
N ILE A 274 -4.39 -5.06 7.72
CA ILE A 274 -5.67 -5.63 8.15
C ILE A 274 -6.43 -4.74 9.14
N VAL A 275 -5.76 -3.72 9.73
CA VAL A 275 -6.35 -2.86 10.77
C VAL A 275 -7.64 -2.19 10.31
N PRO A 276 -7.75 -1.57 9.12
CA PRO A 276 -9.00 -0.99 8.65
C PRO A 276 -10.14 -1.99 8.57
N ALA A 277 -9.87 -3.22 8.09
CA ALA A 277 -10.89 -4.26 8.00
C ALA A 277 -11.40 -4.69 9.39
N LEU A 278 -10.49 -4.83 10.37
CA LEU A 278 -10.86 -5.15 11.75
C LEU A 278 -11.63 -4.00 12.43
N ASP A 279 -11.21 -2.75 12.22
CA ASP A 279 -11.88 -1.56 12.77
C ASP A 279 -13.28 -1.35 12.16
N ASP A 280 -13.47 -1.70 10.88
CA ASP A 280 -14.77 -1.66 10.20
C ASP A 280 -15.74 -2.70 10.80
N MET A 281 -15.24 -3.85 11.26
CA MET A 281 -16.03 -4.88 11.93
C MET A 281 -16.34 -4.49 13.39
N ASP A 282 -15.33 -4.07 14.14
CA ASP A 282 -15.45 -3.53 15.51
C ASP A 282 -14.30 -2.54 15.81
N PRO A 283 -14.60 -1.23 15.96
CA PRO A 283 -13.58 -0.20 16.22
C PRO A 283 -12.80 -0.37 17.53
N SER A 284 -13.26 -1.22 18.45
CA SER A 284 -12.56 -1.52 19.69
C SER A 284 -11.55 -2.66 19.55
N PHE A 285 -11.71 -3.52 18.53
CA PHE A 285 -10.95 -4.76 18.39
C PHE A 285 -9.44 -4.51 18.34
N VAL A 286 -8.99 -3.55 17.53
CA VAL A 286 -7.57 -3.24 17.38
C VAL A 286 -6.96 -2.73 18.68
N GLN A 287 -7.68 -1.86 19.40
CA GLN A 287 -7.21 -1.30 20.67
C GLN A 287 -7.18 -2.36 21.78
N GLU A 288 -8.22 -3.19 21.87
CA GLU A 288 -8.44 -4.08 23.01
C GLU A 288 -7.86 -5.47 22.82
N LYS A 289 -7.96 -6.03 21.60
CA LYS A 289 -7.62 -7.43 21.30
C LYS A 289 -6.38 -7.60 20.42
N LEU A 290 -6.09 -6.69 19.50
CA LEU A 290 -4.95 -6.88 18.58
C LEU A 290 -3.60 -6.63 19.27
N GLY A 291 -2.68 -7.57 19.13
CA GLY A 291 -1.25 -7.37 19.33
C GLY A 291 -0.46 -7.81 18.09
N ILE A 292 0.71 -7.20 17.88
CA ILE A 292 1.63 -7.59 16.81
C ILE A 292 2.96 -8.03 17.42
N SER A 293 3.45 -9.17 16.98
CA SER A 293 4.73 -9.75 17.39
C SER A 293 5.70 -9.74 16.21
N SER A 294 6.91 -9.21 16.45
CA SER A 294 7.99 -9.23 15.46
C SER A 294 8.77 -10.54 15.53
N PHE A 295 9.00 -11.15 14.38
CA PHE A 295 9.91 -12.29 14.24
C PHE A 295 11.38 -11.93 14.50
N ALA A 296 11.77 -10.66 14.36
CA ALA A 296 13.18 -10.24 14.30
C ALA A 296 14.00 -10.60 15.56
N HIS A 297 13.35 -10.66 16.72
CA HIS A 297 14.00 -11.09 17.97
C HIS A 297 13.99 -12.62 18.12
N GLN A 298 13.02 -13.31 17.53
CA GLN A 298 12.79 -14.74 17.72
C GLN A 298 13.58 -15.63 16.74
N ILE A 299 13.98 -15.08 15.60
CA ILE A 299 14.75 -15.77 14.56
C ILE A 299 16.25 -15.82 14.88
N ARG A 300 16.78 -14.77 15.55
CA ARG A 300 18.21 -14.61 15.85
C ARG A 300 18.71 -15.53 16.97
#